data_AF-A0A316G685-F1
#
_entry.id   AF-A0A316G685-F1
#
_cell.length_a   1.000
_cell.length_b   1.000
_cell.length_c   1.000
_cell.angle_alpha   90.00
_cell.angle_beta   90.00
_cell.angle_gamma   90.00
#
_symmetry.space_group_name_H-M   'P 1'
#
loop_
_entity.id
_entity.type
_entity.pdbx_description
1 polymer ?
#
loop_
_entity_poly.entity_id
_entity_poly.type
_entity_poly.pdbx_seq_one_letter_code
_entity_poly.pdbx_strand_id
1 'polypeptide(L)'
;MMRLAVVIACFAAPAAATQDGWPALYDVSGVAANDSLNIRSEPGTGGDVIGTIEPDARGIEVVRPSQHQTWGLVNHGETTGWVSLSFLARRPGQWLGHVPEIRTCFGTEPFWNLSFDGNAIAWSTPDETAVGERLETWSTLNRRDLHAFGLRISPDDEPEREGVAMLSLASCSDGMSDREFGLRLDLLLGTSDERTLLSGCCSIQPPDERR
;
A
#
# COMPACT_ATOMS: atom_id res chain seq x y z
N MET A 1 7.25 11.78 65.16
CA MET A 1 7.46 12.51 63.89
C MET A 1 7.48 11.48 62.77
N MET A 2 6.35 11.33 62.06
CA MET A 2 6.15 10.28 61.06
C MET A 2 6.59 10.82 59.71
N ARG A 3 7.74 10.35 59.21
CA ARG A 3 8.25 10.72 57.89
C ARG A 3 7.44 9.99 56.83
N LEU A 4 6.55 10.72 56.16
CA LEU A 4 5.77 10.24 55.03
C LEU A 4 6.70 10.12 53.82
N ALA A 5 7.03 8.90 53.42
CA ALA A 5 7.75 8.64 52.17
C ALA A 5 6.77 8.85 51.01
N VAL A 6 6.96 9.92 50.25
CA VAL A 6 6.23 10.17 49.00
C VAL A 6 6.78 9.22 47.95
N VAL A 7 6.05 8.15 47.66
CA VAL A 7 6.31 7.28 46.50
C VAL A 7 5.83 8.04 45.26
N ILE A 8 6.78 8.57 44.49
CA ILE A 8 6.52 9.11 43.15
C ILE A 8 6.24 7.90 42.26
N ALA A 9 4.96 7.55 42.10
CA ALA A 9 4.52 6.63 41.07
C ALA A 9 4.66 7.36 39.73
N CYS A 10 5.74 7.09 38.99
CA CYS A 10 5.84 7.43 37.58
C CYS A 10 4.73 6.67 36.84
N PHE A 11 3.56 7.30 36.69
CA PHE A 11 2.59 6.90 35.69
C PHE A 11 3.26 7.10 34.34
N ALA A 12 3.90 6.04 33.83
CA ALA A 12 4.12 5.92 32.40
C ALA A 12 2.73 5.94 31.77
N ALA A 13 2.33 7.10 31.24
CA ALA A 13 1.17 7.17 30.37
C ALA A 13 1.37 6.07 29.31
N PRO A 14 0.35 5.25 29.01
CA PRO A 14 0.48 4.29 27.92
C PRO A 14 0.85 5.11 26.70
N ALA A 15 2.07 4.91 26.19
CA ALA A 15 2.37 5.31 24.83
C ALA A 15 1.24 4.70 24.00
N ALA A 16 0.40 5.53 23.40
CA ALA A 16 -0.61 5.04 22.48
C ALA A 16 0.18 4.22 21.45
N ALA A 17 0.07 2.89 21.52
CA ALA A 17 0.88 2.02 20.70
C ALA A 17 0.53 2.35 19.25
N THR A 18 1.49 2.93 18.53
CA THR A 18 1.36 3.19 17.11
C THR A 18 1.07 1.85 16.45
N GLN A 19 -0.14 1.69 15.91
CA GLN A 19 -0.54 0.46 15.24
C GLN A 19 0.08 0.43 13.85
N ASP A 20 0.56 -0.73 13.43
CA ASP A 20 1.05 -0.92 12.07
C ASP A 20 -0.07 -0.70 11.04
N GLY A 21 0.26 0.02 9.99
CA GLY A 21 -0.59 0.20 8.81
C GLY A 21 -0.29 -0.86 7.76
N TRP A 22 -1.31 -1.26 7.00
CA TRP A 22 -1.21 -2.23 5.91
C TRP A 22 -1.91 -1.68 4.66
N PRO A 23 -1.40 -1.95 3.44
CA PRO A 23 -0.17 -2.68 3.14
C PRO A 23 1.09 -1.93 3.62
N ALA A 24 2.23 -2.61 3.67
CA ALA A 24 3.50 -2.01 4.06
C ALA A 24 4.68 -2.62 3.31
N LEU A 25 5.71 -1.80 3.09
CA LEU A 25 6.99 -2.19 2.49
C LEU A 25 7.93 -2.79 3.54
N TYR A 26 8.58 -3.87 3.15
CA TYR A 26 9.58 -4.61 3.91
C TYR A 26 10.85 -4.81 3.08
N ASP A 27 11.97 -4.97 3.76
CA ASP A 27 13.22 -5.45 3.18
C ASP A 27 13.55 -6.83 3.78
N VAL A 28 14.18 -7.71 2.99
CA VAL A 28 14.62 -9.01 3.50
C VAL A 28 15.70 -8.82 4.56
N SER A 29 15.61 -9.59 5.63
CA SER A 29 16.56 -9.56 6.74
C SER A 29 16.79 -10.96 7.32
N GLY A 30 18.02 -11.26 7.73
CA GLY A 30 18.34 -12.52 8.39
C GLY A 30 18.38 -13.76 7.48
N VAL A 31 18.43 -13.58 6.16
CA VAL A 31 18.63 -14.64 5.16
C VAL A 31 20.08 -14.62 4.70
N ALA A 32 20.73 -15.79 4.63
CA ALA A 32 22.12 -15.88 4.19
C ALA A 32 22.25 -15.57 2.69
N ALA A 33 23.39 -15.02 2.26
CA ALA A 33 23.61 -14.61 0.87
C ALA A 33 23.56 -15.76 -0.16
N ASN A 34 23.72 -17.00 0.29
CA ASN A 34 23.63 -18.21 -0.53
C ASN A 34 22.31 -18.98 -0.31
N ASP A 35 21.31 -18.34 0.28
CA ASP A 35 19.99 -18.87 0.56
C ASP A 35 18.91 -17.93 -0.01
N SER A 36 17.65 -18.35 0.06
CA SER A 36 16.52 -17.57 -0.42
C SER A 36 15.33 -17.66 0.52
N LEU A 37 14.53 -16.60 0.54
CA LEU A 37 13.31 -16.56 1.33
C LEU A 37 12.15 -17.16 0.54
N ASN A 38 11.62 -18.27 1.01
CA ASN A 38 10.52 -18.97 0.34
C ASN A 38 9.20 -18.19 0.41
N ILE A 39 8.51 -18.12 -0.73
CA ILE A 39 7.10 -17.77 -0.85
C ILE A 39 6.31 -19.08 -0.86
N ARG A 40 5.33 -19.23 0.03
CA ARG A 40 4.57 -20.46 0.22
C ARG A 40 3.10 -20.30 -0.12
N SER A 41 2.44 -21.38 -0.52
CA SER A 41 1.00 -21.38 -0.83
C SER A 41 0.11 -21.10 0.38
N GLU A 42 0.57 -21.44 1.58
CA GLU A 42 -0.16 -21.24 2.84
C GLU A 42 0.77 -20.68 3.94
N PRO A 43 0.22 -20.00 4.98
CA PRO A 43 1.01 -19.59 6.12
C PRO A 43 1.51 -20.80 6.91
N GLY A 44 2.79 -21.10 6.82
CA GLY A 44 3.42 -22.19 7.58
C GLY A 44 4.52 -22.88 6.81
N THR A 45 5.30 -23.73 7.50
CA THR A 45 6.37 -24.52 6.86
C THR A 45 5.85 -25.73 6.08
N GLY A 46 4.56 -26.06 6.21
CA GLY A 46 3.92 -27.18 5.53
C GLY A 46 3.36 -26.86 4.14
N GLY A 47 3.15 -25.57 3.80
CA GLY A 47 2.68 -25.18 2.47
C GLY A 47 3.79 -25.31 1.43
N ASP A 48 3.41 -25.63 0.18
CA ASP A 48 4.34 -25.77 -0.93
C ASP A 48 5.09 -24.46 -1.21
N VAL A 49 6.35 -24.57 -1.61
CA VAL A 49 7.14 -23.42 -2.07
C VAL A 49 6.74 -23.13 -3.51
N ILE A 50 6.16 -21.94 -3.73
CA ILE A 50 5.65 -21.50 -5.04
C ILE A 50 6.52 -20.42 -5.68
N GLY A 51 7.49 -19.89 -4.93
CA GLY A 51 8.46 -18.90 -5.38
C GLY A 51 9.50 -18.61 -4.31
N THR A 52 10.46 -17.76 -4.64
CA THR A 52 11.52 -17.33 -3.72
C THR A 52 11.78 -15.84 -3.86
N ILE A 53 12.36 -15.25 -2.81
CA ILE A 53 12.78 -13.86 -2.75
C ILE A 53 14.27 -13.85 -2.43
N GLU A 54 15.02 -13.02 -3.16
CA GLU A 54 16.46 -12.85 -2.97
C GLU A 54 16.80 -12.34 -1.56
N PRO A 55 17.94 -12.75 -0.98
CA PRO A 55 18.31 -12.45 0.40
C PRO A 55 18.54 -10.95 0.68
N ASP A 56 18.74 -10.14 -0.35
CA ASP A 56 18.94 -8.69 -0.29
C ASP A 56 17.77 -7.89 -0.88
N ALA A 57 16.66 -8.54 -1.22
CA ALA A 57 15.51 -7.89 -1.83
C ALA A 57 14.93 -6.80 -0.92
N ARG A 58 14.53 -5.70 -1.53
CA ARG A 58 14.03 -4.50 -0.86
C ARG A 58 12.70 -4.06 -1.42
N GLY A 59 11.88 -3.42 -0.59
CA GLY A 59 10.62 -2.82 -1.03
C GLY A 59 9.55 -3.85 -1.37
N ILE A 60 9.54 -4.97 -0.65
CA ILE A 60 8.53 -6.01 -0.78
C ILE A 60 7.25 -5.49 -0.15
N GLU A 61 6.20 -5.35 -0.94
CA GLU A 61 4.88 -5.02 -0.42
C GLU A 61 4.24 -6.25 0.23
N VAL A 62 4.05 -6.18 1.53
CA VAL A 62 3.20 -7.12 2.26
C VAL A 62 1.80 -6.52 2.34
N VAL A 63 0.85 -7.20 1.71
CA VAL A 63 -0.55 -6.76 1.55
C VAL A 63 -1.27 -6.75 2.90
N ARG A 64 -1.15 -7.85 3.64
CA ARG A 64 -1.72 -8.01 4.98
C ARG A 64 -1.00 -9.13 5.76
N PRO A 65 -1.06 -9.11 7.09
CA PRO A 65 -0.51 -10.19 7.91
C PRO A 65 -1.50 -11.36 8.03
N SER A 66 -0.99 -12.52 8.46
CA SER A 66 -1.81 -13.60 9.00
C SER A 66 -2.40 -13.21 10.36
N GLN A 67 -3.35 -13.99 10.87
CA GLN A 67 -4.04 -13.72 12.14
C GLN A 67 -3.08 -13.48 13.32
N HIS A 68 -1.95 -14.20 13.35
CA HIS A 68 -0.93 -14.09 14.40
C HIS A 68 0.26 -13.21 14.00
N GLN A 69 0.21 -12.55 12.84
CA GLN A 69 1.27 -11.66 12.33
C GLN A 69 2.66 -12.31 12.26
N THR A 70 2.71 -13.61 11.98
CA THR A 70 3.95 -14.37 11.77
C THR A 70 4.27 -14.58 10.28
N TRP A 71 3.26 -14.40 9.43
CA TRP A 71 3.34 -14.51 7.97
C TRP A 71 2.71 -13.29 7.32
N GLY A 72 3.28 -12.85 6.20
CA GLY A 72 2.78 -11.77 5.37
C GLY A 72 2.31 -12.30 4.03
N LEU A 73 1.15 -11.84 3.58
CA LEU A 73 0.67 -12.09 2.22
C LEU A 73 1.39 -11.15 1.25
N VAL A 74 1.94 -11.70 0.18
CA VAL A 74 2.61 -10.96 -0.90
C VAL A 74 2.02 -11.38 -2.24
N ASN A 75 2.06 -10.49 -3.22
CA ASN A 75 1.73 -10.85 -4.61
C ASN A 75 2.97 -11.45 -5.29
N HIS A 76 2.78 -12.54 -6.05
CA HIS A 76 3.83 -13.21 -6.82
C HIS A 76 3.24 -13.66 -8.18
N GLY A 77 3.70 -13.06 -9.26
CA GLY A 77 3.08 -13.27 -10.58
C GLY A 77 1.62 -12.82 -10.58
N GLU A 78 0.72 -13.70 -11.02
CA GLU A 78 -0.74 -13.50 -11.07
C GLU A 78 -1.46 -14.08 -9.85
N THR A 79 -0.73 -14.44 -8.79
CA THR A 79 -1.30 -15.04 -7.57
C THR A 79 -0.75 -14.39 -6.31
N THR A 80 -1.21 -14.87 -5.16
CA THR A 80 -0.70 -14.51 -3.84
C THR A 80 0.09 -15.66 -3.21
N GLY A 81 0.97 -15.31 -2.29
CA GLY A 81 1.71 -16.26 -1.48
C GLY A 81 2.05 -15.70 -0.10
N TRP A 82 2.62 -16.55 0.75
CA TRP A 82 2.92 -16.25 2.13
C TRP A 82 4.42 -16.32 2.40
N VAL A 83 4.93 -15.29 3.05
CA VAL A 83 6.33 -15.18 3.46
C VAL A 83 6.42 -15.02 4.98
N SER A 84 7.43 -15.62 5.61
CA SER A 84 7.61 -15.50 7.06
C SER A 84 8.09 -14.09 7.41
N LEU A 85 7.34 -13.40 8.28
CA LEU A 85 7.69 -12.04 8.73
C LEU A 85 8.96 -12.02 9.59
N SER A 86 9.39 -13.16 10.13
CA SER A 86 10.67 -13.28 10.86
C SER A 86 11.89 -12.96 9.99
N PHE A 87 11.76 -13.05 8.67
CA PHE A 87 12.82 -12.74 7.70
C PHE A 87 12.58 -11.43 6.95
N LEU A 88 11.65 -10.59 7.44
CA LEU A 88 11.32 -9.31 6.85
C LEU A 88 11.45 -8.19 7.89
N ALA A 89 12.16 -7.13 7.53
CA ALA A 89 12.26 -5.91 8.32
C ALA A 89 11.33 -4.85 7.74
N ARG A 90 10.36 -4.40 8.54
CA ARG A 90 9.41 -3.36 8.13
C ARG A 90 10.13 -2.03 7.94
N ARG A 91 9.89 -1.34 6.82
CA ARG A 91 10.40 0.01 6.65
C ARG A 91 9.72 0.98 7.63
N PRO A 92 10.46 1.96 8.19
CA PRO A 92 9.88 2.95 9.09
C PRO A 92 8.85 3.83 8.35
N GLY A 93 8.08 4.63 9.07
CA GLY A 93 7.19 5.62 8.43
C GLY A 93 5.78 5.13 8.12
N GLN A 94 5.48 3.85 8.33
CA GLN A 94 4.24 3.24 7.85
C GLN A 94 3.34 2.94 9.06
N TRP A 95 2.37 3.76 9.44
CA TRP A 95 1.48 3.41 10.57
C TRP A 95 0.03 3.65 10.20
N LEU A 96 -0.88 3.03 10.93
CA LEU A 96 -2.30 3.22 10.71
C LEU A 96 -2.67 4.71 10.91
N GLY A 97 -3.24 5.33 9.89
CA GLY A 97 -3.55 6.77 9.85
C GLY A 97 -2.54 7.62 9.08
N HIS A 98 -1.39 7.06 8.70
CA HIS A 98 -0.51 7.68 7.71
C HIS A 98 -1.02 7.39 6.31
N VAL A 99 -0.93 8.36 5.40
CA VAL A 99 -1.27 8.18 3.98
C VAL A 99 -0.19 7.30 3.34
N PRO A 100 -0.51 6.09 2.85
CA PRO A 100 0.50 5.24 2.22
C PRO A 100 1.16 5.93 1.03
N GLU A 101 2.46 5.66 0.81
CA GLU A 101 3.17 6.11 -0.39
C GLU A 101 2.76 5.26 -1.59
N ILE A 102 1.57 5.53 -2.11
CA ILE A 102 1.02 4.86 -3.30
C ILE A 102 1.97 5.07 -4.48
N ARG A 103 2.25 4.00 -5.22
CA ARG A 103 3.05 4.05 -6.45
C ARG A 103 2.18 3.90 -7.69
N THR A 104 1.18 3.03 -7.64
CA THR A 104 0.23 2.87 -8.73
C THR A 104 -1.16 2.50 -8.23
N CYS A 105 -2.18 2.96 -8.95
CA CYS A 105 -3.56 2.53 -8.84
C CYS A 105 -4.08 2.19 -10.24
N PHE A 106 -4.94 1.18 -10.34
CA PHE A 106 -5.45 0.72 -11.64
C PHE A 106 -6.83 0.09 -11.50
N GLY A 107 -7.58 0.10 -12.60
CA GLY A 107 -8.85 -0.60 -12.73
C GLY A 107 -8.89 -1.41 -14.03
N THR A 108 -9.69 -2.47 -14.02
CA THR A 108 -9.75 -3.47 -15.09
C THR A 108 -10.90 -3.25 -16.07
N GLU A 109 -12.03 -2.66 -15.67
CA GLU A 109 -13.09 -2.28 -16.62
C GLU A 109 -13.85 -1.02 -16.13
N PRO A 110 -13.77 0.12 -16.84
CA PRO A 110 -12.83 0.37 -17.94
C PRO A 110 -11.37 0.24 -17.48
N PHE A 111 -10.45 -0.08 -18.38
CA PHE A 111 -9.03 -0.13 -18.07
C PHE A 111 -8.48 1.29 -17.85
N TRP A 112 -7.80 1.49 -16.72
CA TRP A 112 -7.08 2.72 -16.43
C TRP A 112 -5.91 2.44 -15.49
N ASN A 113 -4.88 3.28 -15.55
CA ASN A 113 -3.74 3.27 -14.66
C ASN A 113 -3.38 4.70 -14.26
N LEU A 114 -3.03 4.87 -12.98
CA LEU A 114 -2.62 6.12 -12.35
C LEU A 114 -1.38 5.84 -11.52
N SER A 115 -0.23 6.32 -11.97
CA SER A 115 1.05 6.15 -11.28
C SER A 115 1.51 7.45 -10.64
N PHE A 116 2.24 7.35 -9.53
CA PHE A 116 2.68 8.48 -8.71
C PHE A 116 4.21 8.50 -8.57
N ASP A 117 4.81 9.67 -8.74
CA ASP A 117 6.19 9.99 -8.38
C ASP A 117 6.21 11.31 -7.60
N GLY A 118 6.19 11.19 -6.27
CA GLY A 118 5.94 12.32 -5.38
C GLY A 118 4.56 12.93 -5.66
N ASN A 119 4.52 14.14 -6.21
CA ASN A 119 3.29 14.80 -6.64
C ASN A 119 3.07 14.72 -8.15
N ALA A 120 4.05 14.29 -8.94
CA ALA A 120 3.81 14.05 -10.35
C ALA A 120 2.94 12.80 -10.52
N ILE A 121 1.98 12.85 -11.43
CA ILE A 121 1.18 11.68 -11.82
C ILE A 121 1.29 11.38 -13.30
N ALA A 122 1.24 10.10 -13.62
CA ALA A 122 1.06 9.61 -14.97
C ALA A 122 -0.28 8.88 -15.05
N TRP A 123 -1.12 9.30 -15.99
CA TRP A 123 -2.42 8.74 -16.27
C TRP A 123 -2.41 8.01 -17.61
N SER A 124 -3.07 6.87 -17.68
CA SER A 124 -3.25 6.17 -18.95
C SER A 124 -4.52 5.33 -18.98
N THR A 125 -5.20 5.35 -20.12
CA THR A 125 -6.21 4.37 -20.55
C THR A 125 -5.69 3.67 -21.81
N PRO A 126 -6.42 2.70 -22.40
CA PRO A 126 -6.04 2.14 -23.70
C PRO A 126 -5.97 3.17 -24.83
N ASP A 127 -6.72 4.27 -24.72
CA ASP A 127 -6.90 5.25 -25.80
C ASP A 127 -6.13 6.56 -25.56
N GLU A 128 -5.66 6.80 -24.34
CA GLU A 128 -5.12 8.09 -23.93
C GLU A 128 -4.01 7.94 -22.90
N THR A 129 -2.99 8.80 -22.99
CA THR A 129 -2.00 9.02 -21.93
C THR A 129 -1.96 10.49 -21.58
N ALA A 130 -1.79 10.80 -20.29
CA ALA A 130 -1.69 12.16 -19.81
C ALA A 130 -0.75 12.25 -18.61
N VAL A 131 -0.23 13.45 -18.36
CA VAL A 131 0.50 13.76 -17.14
C VAL A 131 -0.34 14.68 -16.26
N GLY A 132 0.07 14.84 -15.02
CA GLY A 132 -0.63 15.72 -14.11
C GLY A 132 0.08 15.85 -12.78
N GLU A 133 -0.68 16.36 -11.81
CA GLU A 133 -0.22 16.51 -10.44
C GLU A 133 -1.26 16.05 -9.40
N ARG A 134 -0.75 15.49 -8.31
CA ARG A 134 -1.46 15.36 -7.04
C ARG A 134 -1.38 16.69 -6.31
N LEU A 135 -2.55 17.21 -5.96
CA LEU A 135 -2.73 18.48 -5.28
C LEU A 135 -2.67 18.26 -3.76
N GLU A 136 -3.72 18.66 -3.06
CA GLU A 136 -3.84 18.49 -1.62
C GLU A 136 -4.19 17.05 -1.23
N THR A 137 -3.73 16.64 -0.06
CA THR A 137 -4.09 15.37 0.58
C THR A 137 -4.77 15.67 1.91
N TRP A 138 -5.90 15.02 2.14
CA TRP A 138 -6.71 15.18 3.34
C TRP A 138 -6.86 13.84 4.05
N SER A 139 -6.69 13.87 5.37
CA SER A 139 -7.01 12.74 6.25
C SER A 139 -8.37 12.92 6.87
N THR A 140 -9.07 11.81 7.07
CA THR A 140 -10.34 11.81 7.79
C THR A 140 -10.16 12.18 9.26
N LEU A 141 -11.16 12.86 9.85
CA LEU A 141 -11.11 13.30 11.25
C LEU A 141 -11.48 12.19 12.25
N ASN A 142 -12.18 11.16 11.79
CA ASN A 142 -12.81 10.12 12.61
C ASN A 142 -12.46 8.70 12.18
N ARG A 143 -11.64 8.54 11.13
CA ARG A 143 -11.17 7.26 10.57
C ARG A 143 -9.67 7.37 10.34
N ARG A 144 -8.98 6.22 10.22
CA ARG A 144 -7.51 6.15 10.00
C ARG A 144 -7.12 5.35 8.77
N ASP A 145 -8.13 4.86 8.08
CA ASP A 145 -8.07 3.92 6.98
C ASP A 145 -8.77 4.51 5.73
N LEU A 146 -9.03 5.82 5.75
CA LEU A 146 -9.61 6.55 4.63
C LEU A 146 -8.92 7.91 4.51
N HIS A 147 -8.45 8.19 3.30
CA HIS A 147 -7.78 9.43 2.91
C HIS A 147 -8.39 9.93 1.60
N ALA A 148 -8.23 11.22 1.31
CA ALA A 148 -8.61 11.79 0.03
C ALA A 148 -7.47 12.63 -0.54
N PHE A 149 -7.39 12.76 -1.86
CA PHE A 149 -6.50 13.73 -2.48
C PHE A 149 -7.08 14.29 -3.77
N GLY A 150 -6.75 15.55 -4.05
CA GLY A 150 -7.10 16.21 -5.30
C GLY A 150 -6.11 15.83 -6.40
N LEU A 151 -6.62 15.69 -7.62
CA LEU A 151 -5.83 15.40 -8.81
C LEU A 151 -6.15 16.41 -9.90
N ARG A 152 -5.13 16.76 -10.69
CA ARG A 152 -5.25 17.48 -11.95
C ARG A 152 -4.54 16.69 -13.03
N ILE A 153 -5.21 16.41 -14.13
CA ILE A 153 -4.69 15.68 -15.28
C ILE A 153 -4.83 16.57 -16.51
N SER A 154 -3.75 16.73 -17.25
CA SER A 154 -3.67 17.62 -18.41
C SER A 154 -3.30 16.76 -19.62
N PRO A 155 -4.28 16.20 -20.36
CA PRO A 155 -4.02 15.43 -21.56
C PRO A 155 -3.61 16.33 -22.72
N ASP A 156 -2.95 15.76 -23.72
CA ASP A 156 -2.63 16.48 -24.95
C ASP A 156 -3.91 16.71 -25.77
N ASP A 157 -4.07 17.94 -26.28
CA ASP A 157 -5.19 18.35 -27.15
C ASP A 157 -6.61 18.21 -26.55
N GLU A 158 -6.75 17.92 -25.26
CA GLU A 158 -8.02 17.82 -24.53
C GLU A 158 -8.08 18.78 -23.33
N PRO A 159 -9.28 19.14 -22.83
CA PRO A 159 -9.41 19.97 -21.64
C PRO A 159 -8.80 19.32 -20.40
N GLU A 160 -8.25 20.16 -19.53
CA GLU A 160 -7.79 19.73 -18.20
C GLU A 160 -8.94 19.12 -17.38
N ARG A 161 -8.64 18.02 -16.70
CA ARG A 161 -9.58 17.30 -15.85
C ARG A 161 -9.12 17.37 -14.41
N GLU A 162 -10.03 17.73 -13.53
CA GLU A 162 -9.80 17.72 -12.09
C GLU A 162 -10.62 16.61 -11.43
N GLY A 163 -10.04 16.04 -10.38
CA GLY A 163 -10.68 14.95 -9.67
C GLY A 163 -10.40 14.93 -8.18
N VAL A 164 -11.23 14.17 -7.48
CA VAL A 164 -11.02 13.81 -6.08
C VAL A 164 -10.95 12.29 -6.01
N ALA A 165 -9.85 11.79 -5.47
CA ALA A 165 -9.66 10.38 -5.21
C ALA A 165 -9.85 10.09 -3.72
N MET A 166 -10.58 9.04 -3.40
CA MET A 166 -10.73 8.49 -2.06
C MET A 166 -9.94 7.19 -1.98
N LEU A 167 -8.94 7.16 -1.11
CA LEU A 167 -8.10 6.00 -0.85
C LEU A 167 -8.53 5.33 0.45
N SER A 168 -8.96 4.07 0.37
CA SER A 168 -9.30 3.24 1.52
C SER A 168 -8.26 2.14 1.74
N LEU A 169 -7.88 1.90 3.00
CA LEU A 169 -7.12 0.72 3.42
C LEU A 169 -8.12 -0.45 3.56
N ALA A 170 -8.37 -1.12 2.44
CA ALA A 170 -9.37 -2.18 2.32
C ALA A 170 -8.92 -3.23 1.31
N SER A 171 -9.34 -4.47 1.52
CA SER A 171 -9.12 -5.57 0.57
C SER A 171 -9.69 -5.21 -0.80
N CYS A 172 -8.88 -5.39 -1.85
CA CYS A 172 -9.23 -5.12 -3.23
C CYS A 172 -8.74 -6.26 -4.12
N SER A 173 -9.51 -6.58 -5.17
CA SER A 173 -9.16 -7.53 -6.21
C SER A 173 -9.37 -6.87 -7.56
N ASP A 174 -8.49 -7.19 -8.51
CA ASP A 174 -8.57 -6.71 -9.89
C ASP A 174 -9.60 -7.48 -10.74
N GLY A 175 -10.19 -8.55 -10.20
CA GLY A 175 -11.18 -9.40 -10.88
C GLY A 175 -10.64 -10.21 -12.06
N MET A 176 -9.33 -10.15 -12.32
CA MET A 176 -8.68 -10.79 -13.48
C MET A 176 -7.56 -11.74 -13.07
N SER A 177 -7.06 -11.64 -11.83
CA SER A 177 -6.02 -12.50 -11.27
C SER A 177 -6.38 -12.96 -9.85
N ASP A 178 -5.59 -13.89 -9.30
CA ASP A 178 -5.68 -14.34 -7.91
C ASP A 178 -4.90 -13.42 -6.96
N ARG A 179 -4.52 -12.22 -7.42
CA ARG A 179 -3.83 -11.22 -6.61
C ARG A 179 -4.78 -10.56 -5.62
N GLU A 180 -4.22 -10.19 -4.48
CA GLU A 180 -4.91 -9.42 -3.44
C GLU A 180 -4.18 -8.10 -3.22
N PHE A 181 -4.93 -7.01 -3.05
CA PHE A 181 -4.41 -5.68 -2.77
C PHE A 181 -5.02 -5.15 -1.48
N GLY A 182 -4.24 -4.36 -0.73
CA GLY A 182 -4.66 -3.81 0.57
C GLY A 182 -5.21 -2.39 0.46
N LEU A 183 -5.27 -1.83 -0.75
CA LEU A 183 -5.70 -0.47 -1.03
C LEU A 183 -6.73 -0.43 -2.14
N ARG A 184 -7.78 0.36 -1.93
CA ARG A 184 -8.81 0.68 -2.91
C ARG A 184 -8.79 2.17 -3.20
N LEU A 185 -8.89 2.54 -4.47
CA LEU A 185 -9.12 3.92 -4.89
C LEU A 185 -10.50 4.04 -5.56
N ASP A 186 -11.28 5.02 -5.12
CA ASP A 186 -12.47 5.50 -5.83
C ASP A 186 -12.18 6.93 -6.31
N LEU A 187 -12.21 7.15 -7.62
CA LEU A 187 -11.79 8.39 -8.28
C LEU A 187 -12.96 9.01 -9.05
N LEU A 188 -13.37 10.21 -8.66
CA LEU A 188 -14.25 11.06 -9.47
C LEU A 188 -13.37 12.01 -10.28
N LEU A 189 -13.34 11.86 -11.60
CA LEU A 189 -12.48 12.64 -12.51
C LEU A 189 -13.31 13.24 -13.65
N GLY A 190 -13.01 14.46 -14.05
CA GLY A 190 -13.59 15.04 -15.26
C GLY A 190 -13.49 16.56 -15.31
N THR A 191 -14.32 17.17 -16.13
CA THR A 191 -14.45 18.63 -16.27
C THR A 191 -15.63 19.14 -15.42
N SER A 192 -16.03 20.40 -15.61
CA SER A 192 -17.25 20.94 -14.99
C SER A 192 -18.52 20.26 -15.51
N ASP A 193 -18.50 19.81 -16.76
CA ASP A 193 -19.69 19.41 -17.50
C ASP A 193 -19.85 17.89 -17.57
N GLU A 194 -18.73 17.16 -17.50
CA GLU A 194 -18.70 15.70 -17.56
C GLU A 194 -17.77 15.12 -16.50
N ARG A 195 -18.25 14.11 -15.77
CA ARG A 195 -17.47 13.41 -14.73
C ARG A 195 -17.69 11.91 -14.80
N THR A 196 -16.60 11.19 -14.60
CA THR A 196 -16.57 9.73 -14.53
C THR A 196 -16.15 9.30 -13.14
N LEU A 197 -16.85 8.32 -12.58
CA LEU A 197 -16.47 7.64 -11.34
C LEU A 197 -15.78 6.33 -11.68
N LEU A 198 -14.57 6.15 -11.21
CA LEU A 198 -13.73 4.97 -11.41
C LEU A 198 -13.42 4.33 -10.06
N SER A 199 -13.31 3.01 -10.03
CA SER A 199 -12.84 2.24 -8.86
C SER A 199 -11.69 1.34 -9.28
N GLY A 200 -10.73 1.13 -8.39
CA GLY A 200 -9.56 0.31 -8.66
C GLY A 200 -8.79 -0.08 -7.42
N CYS A 201 -7.76 -0.91 -7.61
CA CYS A 201 -6.83 -1.30 -6.56
C CYS A 201 -5.55 -0.48 -6.64
N CYS A 202 -4.81 -0.38 -5.54
CA CYS A 202 -3.50 0.28 -5.52
C CYS A 202 -2.42 -0.61 -4.91
N SER A 203 -1.18 -0.26 -5.26
CA SER A 203 0.05 -0.86 -4.75
C SER A 203 1.01 0.25 -4.31
N ILE A 204 1.71 0.01 -3.21
CA ILE A 204 2.81 0.84 -2.71
C ILE A 204 4.18 0.30 -3.12
N GLN A 205 4.21 -0.85 -3.79
CA GLN A 205 5.44 -1.46 -4.27
C GLN A 205 6.15 -0.52 -5.26
N PRO A 206 7.45 -0.25 -5.09
CA PRO A 206 8.21 0.44 -6.12
C PRO A 206 8.22 -0.37 -7.42
N PRO A 207 8.27 0.29 -8.59
CA PRO A 207 8.46 -0.41 -9.85
C PRO A 207 9.75 -1.25 -9.78
N ASP A 208 9.69 -2.48 -10.28
CA ASP A 208 10.83 -3.40 -10.23
C ASP A 208 12.00 -2.80 -11.03
N GLU A 209 13.05 -2.37 -10.34
CA GLU A 209 14.24 -1.77 -10.95
C GLU A 209 15.09 -2.80 -11.74
N ARG A 210 14.64 -4.07 -11.80
CA ARG A 210 15.31 -5.18 -12.48
C ARG A 210 14.58 -5.62 -13.77
N ARG A 211 14.39 -4.69 -14.70
CA ARG A 211 14.16 -5.01 -16.13
C ARG A 211 15.12 -4.26 -17.04
#